data_AF-A0A2H0UU82-F1
#
_entry.id   AF-A0A2H0UU82-F1
#
_cell.length_a   1.000
_cell.length_b   1.000
_cell.length_c   1.000
_cell.angle_alpha   90.00
_cell.angle_beta   90.00
_cell.angle_gamma   90.00
#
_symmetry.space_group_name_H-M   'P 1'
#
loop_
_entity.id
_entity.type
_entity.pdbx_description
1 polymer ?
#
loop_
_entity_poly.entity_id
_entity_poly.type
_entity_poly.pdbx_seq_one_letter_code
_entity_poly.pdbx_strand_id
1 'polypeptide(L)'
;MIKRVFIVFGFLAVIGLSFFWDGSFLAKNIVSAKLDSAVGPSLALIESSLSFSGSGLDPQELAYENAKLRAQILALSKSSCEYDEGSHKFLRAQIYSTYPFNNRGLVTLNVGLRDGVVSGMNVVIDNSFLLGQITEVFESYSVARTIFDTGWEVPVKIGDGVDALLAGG
;
A
#
# COMPACT_ATOMS: atom_id res chain seq x y z
N MET A 1 -56.02 35.67 -53.94
CA MET A 1 -55.15 35.84 -52.74
C MET A 1 -54.26 34.61 -52.44
N ILE A 2 -54.05 33.68 -53.38
CA ILE A 2 -53.35 32.39 -53.15
C ILE A 2 -51.96 32.28 -53.81
N LYS A 3 -51.65 33.12 -54.82
CA LYS A 3 -50.33 33.09 -55.52
C LYS A 3 -49.18 33.73 -54.74
N ARG A 4 -49.43 34.55 -53.72
CA ARG A 4 -48.36 35.23 -52.96
C ARG A 4 -47.75 34.37 -51.83
N VAL A 5 -48.48 33.36 -51.34
CA VAL A 5 -48.00 32.48 -50.26
C VAL A 5 -47.00 31.45 -50.78
N PHE A 6 -47.18 30.94 -52.01
CA PHE A 6 -46.27 29.95 -52.59
C PHE A 6 -44.87 30.48 -52.92
N ILE A 7 -44.75 31.76 -53.31
CA ILE A 7 -43.45 32.38 -53.61
C ILE A 7 -42.61 32.56 -52.34
N VAL A 8 -43.24 32.89 -51.21
CA VAL A 8 -42.55 33.10 -49.93
C VAL A 8 -42.03 31.76 -49.38
N PHE A 9 -42.80 30.67 -49.49
CA PHE A 9 -42.34 29.34 -49.07
C PHE A 9 -41.23 28.78 -49.97
N GLY A 10 -41.27 29.03 -51.27
CA GLY A 10 -40.19 28.65 -52.19
C GLY A 10 -38.85 29.34 -51.87
N PHE A 11 -38.89 30.62 -51.51
CA PHE A 11 -37.67 31.37 -51.16
C PHE A 11 -37.09 30.95 -49.80
N LEU A 12 -37.95 30.61 -48.82
CA LEU A 12 -37.51 30.13 -47.50
C LEU A 12 -36.85 28.74 -47.58
N ALA A 13 -37.32 27.88 -48.48
CA ALA A 13 -36.73 26.56 -48.70
C ALA A 13 -35.34 26.61 -49.37
N VAL A 14 -35.12 27.57 -50.29
CA VAL A 14 -33.80 27.76 -50.94
C VAL A 14 -32.78 28.32 -49.95
N ILE A 15 -33.18 29.25 -49.07
CA ILE A 15 -32.31 29.76 -48.00
C ILE A 15 -31.96 28.62 -47.02
N GLY A 16 -32.95 27.79 -46.63
CA GLY A 16 -32.72 26.65 -45.75
C GLY A 16 -31.75 25.60 -46.31
N LEU A 17 -31.76 25.36 -47.63
CA LEU A 17 -30.84 24.41 -48.26
C LEU A 17 -29.42 24.97 -48.44
N SER A 18 -29.26 26.28 -48.67
CA SER A 18 -27.94 26.92 -48.71
C SER A 18 -27.22 26.92 -47.35
N PHE A 19 -27.98 26.94 -46.24
CA PHE A 19 -27.39 26.84 -44.89
C PHE A 19 -26.97 25.42 -44.49
N PHE A 20 -27.42 24.38 -45.20
CA PHE A 20 -27.07 22.99 -44.87
C PHE A 20 -25.74 22.53 -45.48
N TRP A 21 -25.24 23.19 -46.52
CA TRP A 21 -23.95 22.83 -47.16
C TRP A 21 -22.73 23.51 -46.48
N ASP A 22 -22.90 24.62 -45.79
CA ASP A 22 -21.78 25.42 -45.25
C ASP A 22 -21.32 25.02 -43.83
N GLY A 23 -21.98 24.04 -43.22
CA GLY A 23 -21.63 23.52 -41.89
C GLY A 23 -20.33 22.71 -41.82
N SER A 24 -19.66 22.48 -42.94
CA SER A 24 -18.43 21.67 -43.04
C SER A 24 -17.13 22.46 -43.09
N PHE A 25 -17.17 23.81 -43.09
CA PHE A 25 -15.96 24.65 -43.18
C PHE A 25 -15.54 25.35 -41.88
N LEU A 26 -16.38 25.38 -40.84
CA LEU A 26 -15.98 25.97 -39.54
C LEU A 26 -15.33 24.97 -38.57
N ALA A 27 -15.41 23.67 -38.83
CA ALA A 27 -14.81 22.66 -37.94
C ALA A 27 -13.32 22.38 -38.23
N LYS A 28 -12.83 22.64 -39.46
CA LYS A 28 -11.43 22.33 -39.81
C LYS A 28 -10.41 23.38 -39.35
N ASN A 29 -10.80 24.65 -39.21
CA ASN A 29 -9.86 25.72 -38.82
C ASN A 29 -9.82 25.99 -37.31
N ILE A 30 -10.85 25.58 -36.55
CA ILE A 30 -10.85 25.74 -35.09
C ILE A 30 -10.10 24.59 -34.41
N VAL A 31 -10.14 23.38 -34.98
CA VAL A 31 -9.41 22.23 -34.43
C VAL A 31 -7.90 22.39 -34.66
N SER A 32 -7.44 22.84 -35.83
CA SER A 32 -6.01 23.10 -36.07
C SER A 32 -5.50 24.27 -35.22
N ALA A 33 -6.24 25.39 -35.14
CA ALA A 33 -5.82 26.54 -34.34
C ALA A 33 -5.83 26.25 -32.82
N LYS A 34 -6.76 25.42 -32.32
CA LYS A 34 -6.75 24.98 -30.91
C LYS A 34 -5.72 23.89 -30.63
N LEU A 35 -5.36 23.07 -31.62
CA LEU A 35 -4.31 22.06 -31.45
C LEU A 35 -2.93 22.72 -31.43
N ASP A 36 -2.63 23.66 -32.33
CA ASP A 36 -1.34 24.37 -32.33
C ASP A 36 -1.15 25.25 -31.07
N SER A 37 -2.23 25.88 -30.59
CA SER A 37 -2.17 26.73 -29.37
C SER A 37 -2.18 25.94 -28.05
N ALA A 38 -2.65 24.69 -28.03
CA ALA A 38 -2.63 23.83 -26.84
C ALA A 38 -1.41 22.89 -26.78
N VAL A 39 -0.92 22.47 -27.95
CA VAL A 39 0.21 21.55 -28.09
C VAL A 39 1.54 22.30 -28.15
N GLY A 40 1.58 23.53 -28.70
CA GLY A 40 2.78 24.36 -28.75
C GLY A 40 3.45 24.62 -27.38
N PRO A 41 2.72 25.12 -26.36
CA PRO A 41 3.33 25.35 -25.04
C PRO A 41 3.65 24.05 -24.28
N SER A 42 2.89 22.97 -24.51
CA SER A 42 3.15 21.68 -23.85
C SER A 42 4.33 20.92 -24.48
N LEU A 43 4.52 21.00 -25.80
CA LEU A 43 5.71 20.51 -26.48
C LEU A 43 6.93 21.37 -26.17
N ALA A 44 6.80 22.70 -26.05
CA ALA A 44 7.89 23.55 -25.59
C ALA A 44 8.30 23.24 -24.14
N LEU A 45 7.34 22.86 -23.27
CA LEU A 45 7.65 22.37 -21.93
C LEU A 45 8.35 21.00 -21.97
N ILE A 46 7.95 20.09 -22.87
CA ILE A 46 8.60 18.79 -23.06
C ILE A 46 10.02 18.94 -23.65
N GLU A 47 10.21 19.82 -24.63
CA GLU A 47 11.54 20.12 -25.19
C GLU A 47 12.42 20.90 -24.19
N SER A 48 11.85 21.82 -23.41
CA SER A 48 12.58 22.50 -22.33
C SER A 48 12.98 21.56 -21.19
N SER A 49 12.16 20.55 -20.87
CA SER A 49 12.49 19.53 -19.86
C SER A 49 13.48 18.48 -20.37
N LEU A 50 13.44 18.16 -21.67
CA LEU A 50 14.45 17.33 -22.34
C LEU A 50 15.79 18.07 -22.52
N SER A 51 15.77 19.38 -22.77
CA SER A 51 17.00 20.20 -22.86
C SER A 51 17.54 20.63 -21.49
N PHE A 52 16.68 20.78 -20.47
CA PHE A 52 17.09 21.02 -19.08
C PHE A 52 17.65 19.75 -18.41
N SER A 53 17.19 18.57 -18.81
CA SER A 53 17.79 17.28 -18.42
C SER A 53 19.14 16.98 -19.09
N GLY A 54 19.66 17.90 -19.91
CA GLY A 54 21.01 17.85 -20.48
C GLY A 54 22.14 18.15 -19.48
N SER A 55 21.87 18.10 -18.18
CA SER A 55 22.90 18.28 -17.15
C SER A 55 22.78 17.25 -16.03
N GLY A 56 23.43 16.09 -16.24
CA GLY A 56 24.35 15.58 -15.22
C GLY A 56 24.00 14.33 -14.42
N LEU A 57 22.99 13.51 -14.79
CA LEU A 57 22.78 12.24 -14.07
C LEU A 57 22.59 11.08 -15.04
N ASP A 58 23.54 10.15 -14.98
CA ASP A 58 23.55 8.90 -15.73
C ASP A 58 22.32 8.05 -15.31
N PRO A 59 21.48 7.57 -16.24
CA PRO A 59 20.39 6.64 -15.93
C PRO A 59 20.83 5.45 -15.07
N GLN A 60 22.10 5.04 -15.20
CA GLN A 60 22.69 3.99 -14.39
C GLN A 60 22.89 4.40 -12.91
N GLU A 61 23.24 5.66 -12.66
CA GLU A 61 23.41 6.22 -11.31
C GLU A 61 22.06 6.32 -10.59
N LEU A 62 20.99 6.73 -11.29
CA LEU A 62 19.64 6.77 -10.74
C LEU A 62 19.11 5.36 -10.41
N ALA A 63 19.42 4.36 -11.23
CA ALA A 63 19.07 2.97 -10.95
C ALA A 63 19.83 2.44 -9.73
N TYR A 64 21.11 2.79 -9.60
CA TYR A 64 21.94 2.43 -8.46
C TYR A 64 21.46 3.09 -7.17
N GLU A 65 21.11 4.38 -7.21
CA GLU A 65 20.56 5.10 -6.07
C GLU A 65 19.21 4.52 -5.63
N ASN A 66 18.31 4.20 -6.57
CA ASN A 66 17.05 3.52 -6.26
C ASN A 66 17.28 2.15 -5.60
N ALA A 67 18.23 1.35 -6.09
CA ALA A 67 18.56 0.06 -5.51
C ALA A 67 19.12 0.21 -4.09
N LYS A 68 20.02 1.20 -3.87
CA LYS A 68 20.60 1.52 -2.58
C LYS A 68 19.55 1.98 -1.57
N LEU A 69 18.66 2.89 -1.97
CA LEU A 69 17.57 3.38 -1.12
C LEU A 69 16.61 2.25 -0.72
N ARG A 70 16.25 1.37 -1.67
CA ARG A 70 15.43 0.19 -1.37
C ARG A 70 16.13 -0.76 -0.39
N ALA A 71 17.44 -0.97 -0.54
CA ALA A 71 18.22 -1.79 0.40
C ALA A 71 18.27 -1.15 1.81
N GLN A 72 18.41 0.17 1.90
CA GLN A 72 18.37 0.89 3.18
C GLN A 72 17.01 0.80 3.85
N ILE A 73 15.91 0.97 3.09
CA ILE A 73 14.54 0.78 3.60
C ILE A 73 14.35 -0.66 4.08
N LEU A 74 14.86 -1.65 3.36
CA LEU A 74 14.79 -3.05 3.79
C LEU A 74 15.58 -3.29 5.08
N ALA A 75 16.74 -2.64 5.24
CA ALA A 75 17.53 -2.73 6.46
C ALA A 75 16.85 -2.02 7.65
N LEU A 76 16.30 -0.82 7.43
CA LEU A 76 15.61 -0.04 8.45
C LEU A 76 14.28 -0.66 8.86
N SER A 77 13.48 -1.15 7.91
CA SER A 77 12.22 -1.85 8.20
C SER A 77 12.42 -3.19 8.94
N LYS A 78 13.61 -3.79 8.84
CA LYS A 78 14.01 -4.91 9.71
C LYS A 78 14.44 -4.48 11.11
N SER A 79 14.85 -3.22 11.31
CA SER A 79 15.36 -2.72 12.59
C SER A 79 14.28 -2.19 13.54
N SER A 80 13.10 -1.83 13.04
CA SER A 80 11.94 -1.55 13.89
C SER A 80 11.37 -2.89 14.38
N CYS A 81 11.81 -3.34 15.55
CA CYS A 81 11.26 -4.52 16.20
C CYS A 81 9.82 -4.29 16.66
N GLU A 82 9.42 -3.04 16.92
CA GLU A 82 8.05 -2.68 17.30
C GLU A 82 7.24 -2.20 16.07
N TYR A 83 6.00 -2.66 15.95
CA TYR A 83 5.04 -2.15 14.96
C TYR A 83 3.62 -2.20 15.51
N ASP A 84 2.78 -1.31 15.00
CA ASP A 84 1.37 -1.23 15.35
C ASP A 84 0.51 -1.94 14.28
N GLU A 85 -0.43 -2.76 14.71
CA GLU A 85 -1.48 -3.31 13.84
C GLU A 85 -2.84 -3.18 14.52
N GLY A 86 -3.67 -2.29 13.98
CA GLY A 86 -4.97 -1.95 14.55
C GLY A 86 -4.84 -1.30 15.93
N SER A 87 -5.44 -1.93 16.94
CA SER A 87 -5.41 -1.50 18.35
C SER A 87 -4.28 -2.12 19.17
N HIS A 88 -3.42 -2.94 18.55
CA HIS A 88 -2.41 -3.72 19.25
C HIS A 88 -1.00 -3.30 18.82
N LYS A 89 -0.10 -3.29 19.80
CA LYS A 89 1.34 -3.10 19.60
C LYS A 89 2.04 -4.44 19.61
N PHE A 90 2.90 -4.68 18.63
CA PHE A 90 3.62 -5.93 18.47
C PHE A 90 5.11 -5.69 18.53
N LEU A 91 5.81 -6.59 19.24
CA LEU A 91 7.26 -6.68 19.23
C LEU A 91 7.66 -7.95 18.48
N ARG A 92 8.36 -7.79 17.36
CA ARG A 92 8.89 -8.88 16.56
C ARG A 92 10.09 -9.50 17.27
N ALA A 93 9.97 -10.79 17.56
CA ALA A 93 11.03 -11.61 18.14
C ALA A 93 11.39 -12.79 17.24
N GLN A 94 12.64 -13.25 17.35
CA GLN A 94 13.13 -14.48 16.77
C GLN A 94 13.23 -15.55 17.87
N ILE A 95 12.86 -16.78 17.52
CA ILE A 95 12.95 -17.92 18.43
C ILE A 95 14.39 -18.43 18.45
N TYR A 96 15.01 -18.40 19.62
CA TYR A 96 16.20 -19.16 19.92
C TYR A 96 15.78 -20.57 20.34
N SER A 97 15.98 -21.54 19.46
CA SER A 97 15.67 -22.94 19.77
C SER A 97 16.72 -23.52 20.72
N THR A 98 16.36 -23.58 21.99
CA THR A 98 16.75 -24.51 23.08
C THR A 98 18.00 -25.37 22.90
N TYR A 99 19.12 -24.87 23.42
CA TYR A 99 20.15 -25.71 24.02
C TYR A 99 19.77 -26.01 25.49
N PRO A 100 19.93 -27.23 26.02
CA PRO A 100 20.20 -28.52 25.37
C PRO A 100 18.97 -29.44 25.26
N PHE A 101 17.78 -29.03 25.70
CA PHE A 101 16.57 -29.86 25.64
C PHE A 101 15.52 -29.21 24.76
N ASN A 102 15.19 -29.85 23.64
CA ASN A 102 14.07 -29.51 22.77
C ASN A 102 12.74 -29.86 23.48
N ASN A 103 12.44 -29.12 24.55
CA ASN A 103 11.16 -29.19 25.23
C ASN A 103 10.17 -28.36 24.43
N ARG A 104 9.16 -28.99 23.84
CA ARG A 104 8.11 -28.29 23.06
C ARG A 104 7.32 -27.28 23.90
N GLY A 105 7.34 -27.43 25.23
CA GLY A 105 6.64 -26.55 26.17
C GLY A 105 7.30 -25.20 26.42
N LEU A 106 8.59 -25.02 26.08
CA LEU A 106 9.32 -23.78 26.36
C LEU A 106 10.10 -23.30 25.13
N VAL A 107 10.01 -22.01 24.83
CA VAL A 107 10.78 -21.38 23.75
C VAL A 107 11.48 -20.13 24.25
N THR A 108 12.73 -19.94 23.85
CA THR A 108 13.50 -18.74 24.17
C THR A 108 13.36 -17.73 23.04
N LEU A 109 13.20 -16.46 23.37
CA LEU A 109 13.07 -15.36 22.41
C LEU A 109 14.24 -14.38 22.58
N ASN A 110 14.70 -13.78 21.47
CA ASN A 110 15.80 -12.82 21.45
C ASN A 110 15.44 -11.39 21.91
N VAL A 111 14.37 -11.27 22.69
CA VAL A 111 13.87 -10.01 23.24
C VAL A 111 13.72 -10.15 24.74
N GLY A 112 14.01 -9.11 25.51
CA GLY A 112 13.97 -9.14 26.97
C GLY A 112 13.52 -7.82 27.58
N LEU A 113 13.92 -7.60 28.83
CA LEU A 113 13.55 -6.42 29.61
C LEU A 113 13.96 -5.12 28.91
N ARG A 114 15.11 -5.10 28.23
CA ARG A 114 15.61 -3.95 27.46
C ARG A 114 14.72 -3.58 26.28
N ASP A 115 13.98 -4.55 25.76
CA ASP A 115 13.06 -4.40 24.64
C ASP A 115 11.61 -4.14 25.12
N GLY A 116 11.40 -3.96 26.42
CA GLY A 116 10.08 -3.70 27.01
C GLY A 116 9.23 -4.94 27.26
N VAL A 117 9.81 -6.14 27.16
CA VAL A 117 9.09 -7.40 27.43
C VAL A 117 8.78 -7.52 28.93
N VAL A 118 7.57 -7.96 29.26
CA VAL A 118 7.17 -8.28 30.64
C VAL A 118 6.52 -9.65 30.72
N SER A 119 6.59 -10.29 31.89
CA SER A 119 5.89 -11.55 32.15
C SER A 119 4.39 -11.39 31.93
N GLY A 120 3.75 -12.41 31.37
CA GLY A 120 2.33 -12.41 31.03
C GLY A 120 2.00 -11.91 29.62
N MET A 121 2.96 -11.33 28.89
CA MET A 121 2.76 -10.96 27.49
C MET A 121 2.48 -12.20 26.62
N ASN A 122 1.56 -12.06 25.67
CA ASN A 122 1.22 -13.13 24.72
C ASN A 122 2.25 -13.19 23.60
N VAL A 123 2.59 -14.40 23.19
CA VAL A 123 3.43 -14.67 22.03
C VAL A 123 2.56 -15.20 20.91
N VAL A 124 2.58 -14.53 19.77
CA VAL A 124 1.73 -14.87 18.62
C VAL A 124 2.57 -15.08 17.35
N ILE A 125 2.07 -15.92 16.46
CA ILE A 125 2.58 -16.13 15.10
C ILE A 125 1.61 -15.45 14.13
N ASP A 126 2.15 -14.72 13.15
CA ASP A 126 1.38 -14.01 12.11
C ASP A 126 0.22 -13.18 12.68
N ASN A 127 0.45 -12.57 13.85
CA ASN A 127 -0.47 -11.67 14.56
C ASN A 127 -1.83 -12.27 14.96
N SER A 128 -2.01 -13.57 14.75
CA SER A 128 -3.32 -14.22 14.87
C SER A 128 -3.29 -15.53 15.66
N PHE A 129 -2.18 -16.26 15.63
CA PHE A 129 -2.08 -17.58 16.26
C PHE A 129 -1.35 -17.48 17.59
N LEU A 130 -2.04 -17.78 18.69
CA LEU A 130 -1.41 -17.86 20.00
C LEU A 130 -0.41 -19.03 20.04
N LEU A 131 0.86 -18.72 20.27
CA LEU A 131 1.90 -19.71 20.51
C LEU A 131 2.05 -19.99 22.01
N GLY A 132 1.89 -18.96 22.85
CA GLY A 132 2.11 -19.07 24.29
C GLY A 132 2.14 -17.75 25.02
N GLN A 133 2.75 -17.75 26.20
CA GLN A 133 2.87 -16.60 27.08
C GLN A 133 4.27 -16.51 27.69
N ILE A 134 4.80 -15.30 27.84
CA ILE A 134 6.07 -15.04 28.51
C ILE A 134 5.96 -15.38 30.00
N THR A 135 6.79 -16.32 30.46
CA THR A 135 6.86 -16.70 31.88
C THR A 135 8.05 -16.06 32.59
N GLU A 136 9.20 -16.02 31.92
CA GLU A 136 10.45 -15.48 32.49
C GLU A 136 11.04 -14.42 31.57
N VAL A 137 11.53 -13.34 32.15
CA VAL A 137 12.15 -12.23 31.42
C VAL A 137 13.53 -11.97 31.99
N PHE A 138 14.52 -11.90 31.12
CA PHE A 138 15.89 -11.53 31.41
C PHE A 138 16.23 -10.23 30.68
N GLU A 139 17.42 -9.68 30.94
CA GLU A 139 17.89 -8.42 30.33
C GLU A 139 17.77 -8.39 28.81
N SER A 140 18.20 -9.47 28.13
CA SER A 140 18.34 -9.51 26.67
C SER A 140 17.59 -10.68 26.00
N TYR A 141 16.83 -11.45 26.78
CA TYR A 141 16.06 -12.58 26.27
C TYR A 141 14.88 -12.87 27.21
N SER A 142 13.94 -13.67 26.73
CA SER A 142 12.78 -14.10 27.52
C SER A 142 12.45 -15.55 27.21
N VAL A 143 11.76 -16.20 28.13
CA VAL A 143 11.26 -17.56 27.97
C VAL A 143 9.74 -17.50 27.91
N ALA A 144 9.18 -18.11 26.87
CA ALA A 144 7.75 -18.28 26.71
C ALA A 144 7.37 -19.74 26.94
N ARG A 145 6.32 -19.94 27.73
CA ARG A 145 5.62 -21.22 27.85
C ARG A 145 4.61 -21.34 26.73
N THR A 146 4.70 -22.41 25.96
CA THR A 146 3.86 -22.63 24.78
C THR A 146 2.56 -23.33 25.14
N ILE A 147 1.59 -23.27 24.22
CA ILE A 147 0.35 -24.05 24.31
C ILE A 147 0.55 -25.57 24.20
N PHE A 148 1.77 -26.04 23.91
CA PHE A 148 2.11 -27.46 23.83
C PHE A 148 2.60 -28.03 25.17
N ASP A 149 2.65 -27.21 26.22
CA ASP A 149 2.91 -27.67 27.57
C ASP A 149 1.64 -28.28 28.18
N THR A 150 1.74 -29.52 28.68
CA THR A 150 0.61 -30.29 29.21
C THR A 150 -0.03 -29.71 30.47
N GLY A 151 0.64 -28.78 31.15
CA GLY A 151 0.09 -28.06 32.31
C GLY A 151 -0.29 -26.62 32.01
N TRP A 152 -0.41 -26.23 30.74
CA TRP A 152 -0.81 -24.89 30.35
C TRP A 152 -2.33 -24.80 30.22
N GLU A 153 -2.92 -23.79 30.83
CA GLU A 153 -4.37 -23.57 30.82
C GLU A 153 -4.67 -22.08 30.64
N VAL A 154 -5.59 -21.72 29.74
CA VAL A 154 -6.04 -20.33 29.59
C VAL A 154 -7.55 -20.27 29.32
N PRO A 155 -8.29 -19.33 29.95
CA PRO A 155 -9.69 -19.10 29.60
C PRO A 155 -9.80 -18.54 28.19
N VAL A 156 -10.72 -19.10 27.39
CA VAL A 156 -10.98 -18.70 26.01
C VAL A 156 -12.47 -18.52 25.75
N LYS A 157 -12.80 -17.79 24.68
CA LYS A 157 -14.16 -17.72 24.14
C LYS A 157 -14.20 -18.42 22.79
N ILE A 158 -15.21 -19.26 22.58
CA ILE A 158 -15.45 -19.96 21.32
C ILE A 158 -16.61 -19.28 20.58
N GLY A 159 -16.36 -18.88 19.34
CA GLY A 159 -17.36 -18.22 18.49
C GLY A 159 -17.95 -16.97 19.15
N ASP A 160 -19.28 -16.90 19.18
CA ASP A 160 -20.03 -15.72 19.63
C ASP A 160 -20.11 -15.57 21.16
N GLY A 161 -19.23 -16.24 21.92
CA GLY A 161 -19.01 -15.93 23.33
C GLY A 161 -19.19 -17.07 24.33
N VAL A 162 -19.12 -18.33 23.87
CA VAL A 162 -19.13 -19.48 24.79
C VAL A 162 -17.81 -19.52 25.55
N ASP A 163 -17.86 -19.38 26.87
CA ASP A 163 -16.68 -19.47 27.74
C ASP A 163 -16.19 -20.93 27.83
N ALA A 164 -14.89 -21.12 27.66
CA ALA A 164 -14.24 -22.42 27.71
C ALA A 164 -12.83 -22.30 28.33
N LEU A 165 -12.21 -23.46 28.60
CA LEU A 165 -10.82 -23.56 29.04
C LEU A 165 -10.01 -24.26 27.95
N LEU A 166 -8.96 -23.60 27.47
CA LEU A 166 -7.99 -24.23 26.58
C LEU A 166 -6.90 -24.86 27.45
N ALA A 167 -6.78 -26.18 27.42
CA ALA A 167 -5.72 -26.94 28.06
C ALA A 167 -4.69 -27.36 27.00
N GLY A 168 -3.40 -27.12 27.27
CA GLY A 168 -2.28 -27.46 26.40
C GLY A 168 -1.84 -28.91 26.50
N GLY A 169 -1.08 -29.39 25.50
CA GLY A 169 -0.55 -30.76 25.42
C GLY A 169 -0.45 -31.32 24.02
#